data_AF-A0A212M1W7-F1
#
_entry.id   AF-A0A212M1W7-F1
#
_cell.length_a   1.000
_cell.length_b   1.000
_cell.length_c   1.000
_cell.angle_alpha   90.00
_cell.angle_beta   90.00
_cell.angle_gamma   90.00
#
_symmetry.space_group_name_H-M   'P 1'
#
loop_
_entity.id
_entity.type
_entity.pdbx_description
1 polymer ?
#
loop_
_entity_poly.entity_id
_entity_poly.type
_entity_poly.pdbx_seq_one_letter_code
_entity_poly.pdbx_strand_id
1 'polypeptide(L)' 'MKLTKMKFARLQAGFTQVEAAEKLGIVQSYLSMIETNQANVSNELLIKMSKLYDCPPTDLK' A
#
# COMPACT_ATOMS: atom_id res chain seq x y z
N MET A 1 -0.73 12.96 12.34
CA MET A 1 -0.19 11.75 11.66
C MET A 1 -0.15 12.04 10.16
N LYS A 2 1.03 12.04 9.52
CA LYS A 2 1.14 12.34 8.07
C LYS A 2 0.70 11.09 7.29
N LEU A 3 -0.34 11.21 6.47
CA LEU A 3 -0.79 10.12 5.61
C LEU A 3 0.13 10.05 4.38
N THR A 4 0.72 8.89 4.11
CA THR A 4 1.36 8.63 2.82
C THR A 4 0.30 8.42 1.76
N LYS A 5 0.64 8.65 0.49
CA LYS A 5 -0.29 8.42 -0.61
C LYS A 5 -0.74 6.96 -0.69
N MET A 6 0.15 6.02 -0.38
CA MET A 6 -0.18 4.59 -0.31
C MET A 6 -1.21 4.30 0.78
N LYS A 7 -1.04 4.87 1.98
CA LYS A 7 -2.04 4.74 3.05
C LYS A 7 -3.38 5.34 2.65
N PHE A 8 -3.36 6.49 1.98
CA PHE A 8 -4.58 7.13 1.50
C PHE A 8 -5.30 6.25 0.46
N ALA A 9 -4.58 5.74 -0.55
CA ALA A 9 -5.13 4.86 -1.57
C ALA A 9 -5.76 3.60 -0.98
N ARG A 10 -5.08 2.93 -0.03
CA ARG A 10 -5.63 1.77 0.68
C ARG A 10 -6.95 2.10 1.38
N LEU A 11 -7.01 3.24 2.06
CA LEU A 11 -8.21 3.67 2.78
C LEU A 11 -9.37 4.02 1.82
N GLN A 12 -9.07 4.65 0.68
CA GLN A 12 -10.08 4.90 -0.36
C GLN A 12 -10.62 3.60 -0.96
N ALA A 13 -9.76 2.59 -1.11
CA ALA A 13 -10.15 1.25 -1.54
C ALA A 13 -10.87 0.42 -0.45
N GLY A 14 -11.05 0.98 0.76
CA GLY A 14 -11.83 0.36 1.84
C GLY A 14 -11.13 -0.78 2.57
N PHE A 15 -9.82 -0.96 2.42
CA PHE A 15 -9.09 -2.05 3.07
C PHE A 15 -8.44 -1.63 4.39
N THR A 16 -8.47 -2.52 5.38
CA THR A 16 -7.56 -2.48 6.52
C THR A 16 -6.13 -2.87 6.07
N GLN A 17 -5.12 -2.62 6.91
CA GLN A 17 -3.75 -3.05 6.60
C GLN A 17 -3.62 -4.57 6.56
N VAL A 18 -4.39 -5.30 7.37
CA VAL A 18 -4.35 -6.77 7.38
C VAL A 18 -4.90 -7.31 6.06
N GLU A 19 -6.09 -6.88 5.65
CA GLU A 19 -6.72 -7.33 4.40
C GLU A 19 -5.88 -6.96 3.17
N ALA A 20 -5.32 -5.75 3.15
CA ALA A 20 -4.45 -5.34 2.05
C ALA A 20 -3.17 -6.17 2.00
N ALA A 21 -2.52 -6.40 3.15
CA ALA A 21 -1.30 -7.20 3.21
C ALA A 21 -1.54 -8.65 2.76
N GLU A 22 -2.63 -9.27 3.21
CA GLU A 22 -3.05 -10.60 2.77
C GLU A 22 -3.26 -10.66 1.24
N LYS A 23 -3.99 -9.70 0.67
CA LYS A 23 -4.24 -9.62 -0.78
C LYS A 23 -2.97 -9.34 -1.60
N LEU A 24 -2.00 -8.64 -1.02
CA LEU A 24 -0.70 -8.36 -1.63
C LEU A 24 0.32 -9.49 -1.45
N GLY A 25 0.03 -10.49 -0.61
CA GLY A 25 0.95 -11.58 -0.30
C GLY A 25 2.15 -11.13 0.53
N ILE A 26 1.96 -10.15 1.42
CA ILE A 26 2.99 -9.63 2.32
C ILE A 26 2.51 -9.66 3.78
N VAL A 27 3.44 -9.49 4.73
CA VAL A 27 3.08 -9.33 6.14
C VAL A 27 2.60 -7.91 6.44
N GLN A 28 1.61 -7.77 7.33
CA GLN A 28 1.01 -6.48 7.69
C GLN A 28 2.04 -5.46 8.21
N SER A 29 3.03 -5.91 8.97
CA SER A 29 4.09 -5.05 9.50
C SER A 29 4.91 -4.39 8.38
N TYR A 30 5.18 -5.13 7.31
CA TYR A 30 5.88 -4.61 6.14
C TYR A 30 5.05 -3.55 5.40
N LEU A 31 3.74 -3.79 5.23
CA LEU A 31 2.83 -2.78 4.69
C LEU A 31 2.81 -1.51 5.55
N SER A 32 2.80 -1.65 6.88
CA SER A 32 2.86 -0.51 7.80
C SER A 32 4.16 0.28 7.68
N MET A 33 5.30 -0.40 7.53
CA MET A 33 6.59 0.27 7.30
C MET A 33 6.61 1.03 5.97
N ILE A 34 6.07 0.44 4.90
CA ILE A 34 5.92 1.12 3.60
C ILE A 34 5.03 2.36 3.74
N GLU A 35 3.87 2.21 4.39
CA GLU A 35 2.91 3.31 4.59
C GLU A 35 3.41 4.42 5.53
N THR A 36 4.53 4.21 6.21
CA THR A 36 5.19 5.18 7.08
C THR A 36 6.56 5.63 6.55
N ASN A 37 6.91 5.27 5.30
CA ASN A 37 8.21 5.53 4.66
C ASN A 37 9.43 4.96 5.42
N GLN A 38 9.21 3.93 6.24
CA GLN A 38 10.28 3.20 6.95
C GLN A 38 10.87 2.06 6.11
N ALA A 39 10.21 1.68 5.02
CA ALA A 39 10.70 0.68 4.07
C ALA A 39 10.44 1.11 2.63
N ASN A 40 11.34 0.71 1.74
CA ASN A 40 11.14 0.85 0.31
C ASN A 40 10.17 -0.22 -0.20
N VAL A 41 9.31 0.17 -1.14
CA VAL A 41 8.44 -0.72 -1.90
C VAL A 41 9.14 -1.13 -3.20
N SER A 42 9.05 -2.40 -3.58
CA SER A 42 9.53 -2.84 -4.90
C SER A 42 8.58 -2.39 -6.01
N ASN A 43 9.07 -2.25 -7.23
CA ASN A 43 8.22 -1.92 -8.38
C ASN A 43 7.12 -2.97 -8.60
N GLU A 44 7.42 -4.25 -8.37
CA GLU A 44 6.43 -5.32 -8.48
C GLU A 44 5.30 -5.15 -7.46
N LEU A 45 5.65 -4.86 -6.20
CA LEU A 45 4.66 -4.64 -5.15
C LEU A 45 3.85 -3.36 -5.40
N LEU A 46 4.48 -2.30 -5.92
CA LEU A 46 3.79 -1.08 -6.32
C LEU A 46 2.73 -1.34 -7.40
N ILE A 47 3.03 -2.20 -8.38
CA ILE A 47 2.07 -2.61 -9.41
C ILE A 47 0.91 -3.42 -8.81
N LYS A 48 1.21 -4.33 -7.86
CA LYS A 48 0.17 -5.09 -7.14
C LYS A 48 -0.74 -4.16 -6.32
N MET A 49 -0.16 -3.18 -5.63
CA MET A 49 -0.91 -2.16 -4.88
C MET A 49 -1.80 -1.31 -5.80
N SER A 50 -1.27 -0.86 -6.94
CA SER A 50 -2.04 -0.10 -7.93
C SER A 50 -3.28 -0.87 -8.41
N LYS A 51 -3.13 -2.17 -8.71
CA LYS A 51 -4.26 -3.02 -9.11
C LYS A 51 -5.26 -3.24 -7.97
N LEU A 52 -4.76 -3.45 -6.75
CA LEU A 52 -5.62 -3.71 -5.59
C LEU A 52 -6.41 -2.48 -5.19
N TYR A 53 -5.80 -1.29 -5.25
CA TYR A 53 -6.42 -0.04 -4.82
C TYR A 53 -7.12 0.73 -5.94
N ASP A 54 -7.19 0.13 -7.14
CA ASP A 54 -7.79 0.70 -8.34
C ASP A 54 -7.31 2.14 -8.63
N CYS A 55 -5.99 2.34 -8.60
CA CYS A 55 -5.38 3.63 -8.88
C CYS A 55 -4.07 3.49 -9.69
N PRO A 56 -3.68 4.51 -10.47
CA PRO A 56 -2.39 4.51 -11.17
C PRO A 56 -1.19 4.40 -10.22
N PRO A 57 -0.10 3.70 -10.61
CA PRO A 57 1.12 3.63 -9.78
C PRO A 57 1.76 4.99 -9.47
N THR A 58 1.48 6.01 -10.29
CA THR A 58 1.92 7.40 -10.07
C THR A 58 1.30 8.01 -8.82
N ASP A 59 0.11 7.55 -8.42
CA ASP A 59 -0.60 8.05 -7.25
C ASP A 59 -0.05 7.45 -5.97
N LEU A 60 0.81 6.42 -6.07
CA LEU A 60 1.44 5.74 -4.94
C LEU A 60 2.87 6.24 -4.66
N LYS A 61 3.44 7.14 -5.47
CA LYS A 61 4.79 7.70 -5.31
C LYS A 61 4.84 9.00 -4.50
#